data_AF-C7LX56-F1
#
_entry.id   AF-C7LX56-F1
#
_cell.length_a   1.000
_cell.length_b   1.000
_cell.length_c   1.000
_cell.angle_alpha   90.00
_cell.angle_beta   90.00
_cell.angle_gamma   90.00
#
_symmetry.space_group_name_H-M   'P 1'
#
loop_
_entity.id
_entity.type
_entity.pdbx_description
1 polymer ?
#
loop_
_entity_poly.entity_id
_entity_poly.type
_entity_poly.pdbx_seq_one_letter_code
_entity_poly.pdbx_strand_id
1 'polypeptide(L)'
;MTVYNMDLSEKLVSAADAVLRDSDGDFDSFQAVSYLSLLACEIAMKALLERAGFPPETIRKRSHNLSLLLKDFCDCEVPFVIHEETHWVRATDIRGKPIQSGTSGTVGQVLEGESRGASKYPNQIRYGTQYSHFPPGALLETAKQVITWGHQHWDSIRMVQEHGSSNQ
;
A
#
# COMPACT_ATOMS: atom_id res chain seq x y z
N MET A 1 5.17 -21.67 -1.57
CA MET A 1 6.04 -20.67 -0.91
C MET A 1 5.60 -19.32 -1.44
N THR A 2 5.19 -18.40 -0.58
CA THR A 2 4.80 -17.04 -1.01
C THR A 2 6.04 -16.27 -1.43
N VAL A 3 5.95 -15.50 -2.51
CA VAL A 3 7.04 -14.67 -3.02
C VAL A 3 7.16 -13.39 -2.17
N TYR A 4 6.03 -12.87 -1.69
CA TYR A 4 5.97 -11.66 -0.90
C TYR A 4 5.57 -11.96 0.56
N ASN A 5 6.09 -11.16 1.49
CA ASN A 5 5.96 -11.42 2.94
C ASN A 5 5.45 -10.17 3.67
N MET A 6 4.26 -10.27 4.30
CA MET A 6 3.68 -9.20 5.11
C MET A 6 4.56 -8.82 6.31
N ASP A 7 5.19 -9.80 6.97
CA ASP A 7 6.09 -9.59 8.12
C ASP A 7 7.29 -8.71 7.76
N LEU A 8 7.76 -8.76 6.51
CA LEU A 8 8.84 -7.89 6.05
C LEU A 8 8.35 -6.43 5.99
N SER A 9 7.13 -6.20 5.52
CA SER A 9 6.51 -4.86 5.50
C SER A 9 6.39 -4.28 6.91
N GLU A 10 6.00 -5.09 7.88
CA GLU A 10 5.90 -4.69 9.30
C GLU A 10 7.26 -4.31 9.90
N LYS A 11 8.29 -5.09 9.60
CA LYS A 11 9.66 -4.79 10.03
C LYS A 11 10.15 -3.48 9.43
N LEU A 12 9.83 -3.20 8.17
CA LEU A 12 10.16 -1.94 7.51
C LEU A 12 9.42 -0.75 8.14
N VAL A 13 8.14 -0.90 8.47
CA VAL A 13 7.38 0.13 9.20
C VAL A 13 7.96 0.37 10.59
N SER A 14 8.34 -0.69 11.29
CA SER A 14 8.97 -0.59 12.62
C SER A 14 10.31 0.14 12.55
N ALA A 15 11.12 -0.14 11.53
CA ALA A 15 12.37 0.56 11.28
C ALA A 15 12.14 2.04 10.92
N ALA A 16 11.19 2.33 10.04
CA ALA A 16 10.83 3.70 9.68
C ALA A 16 10.33 4.51 10.89
N ASP A 17 9.53 3.90 11.76
CA ASP A 17 9.06 4.54 13.00
C ASP A 17 10.21 4.86 13.95
N ALA A 18 11.16 3.93 14.13
CA ALA A 18 12.34 4.16 14.94
C ALA A 18 13.21 5.30 14.39
N VAL A 19 13.49 5.32 13.08
CA VAL A 19 14.26 6.40 12.44
C VAL A 19 13.54 7.74 12.60
N LEU A 20 12.22 7.79 12.38
CA LEU A 20 11.47 9.04 12.49
C LEU A 20 11.49 9.61 13.92
N ARG A 21 11.36 8.73 14.93
CA ARG A 21 11.40 9.12 16.34
C ARG A 21 12.75 9.67 16.80
N ASP A 22 13.83 9.08 16.29
CA ASP A 22 15.19 9.43 16.68
C ASP A 22 15.79 10.50 15.74
N SER A 23 15.04 10.96 14.74
CA SER A 23 15.52 11.97 13.80
C SER A 23 15.48 13.37 14.40
N ASP A 24 16.53 14.14 14.13
CA ASP A 24 16.58 15.58 14.39
C ASP A 24 15.98 16.41 13.23
N GLY A 25 15.21 15.76 12.36
CA GLY A 25 14.65 16.37 11.15
C GLY A 25 15.66 16.52 10.00
N ASP A 26 16.77 15.78 10.03
CA ASP A 26 17.74 15.77 8.95
C ASP A 26 17.20 15.08 7.68
N PHE A 27 17.76 15.47 6.53
CA PHE A 27 17.31 15.00 5.24
C PHE A 27 17.45 13.48 5.07
N ASP A 28 18.55 12.89 5.56
CA ASP A 28 18.84 11.47 5.38
C ASP A 28 17.85 10.62 6.17
N SER A 29 17.51 11.02 7.41
CA SER A 29 16.44 10.41 8.20
C SER A 29 15.10 10.47 7.49
N PHE A 30 14.71 11.65 6.99
CA PHE A 30 13.43 11.80 6.26
C PHE A 30 13.40 11.00 4.96
N GLN A 31 14.51 10.92 4.25
CA GLN A 31 14.67 10.11 3.06
C GLN A 31 14.53 8.62 3.39
N ALA A 32 15.20 8.15 4.45
CA ALA A 32 15.12 6.77 4.91
C ALA A 32 13.69 6.39 5.32
N VAL A 33 13.02 7.21 6.14
CA VAL A 33 11.63 7.00 6.55
C VAL A 33 10.71 6.91 5.33
N SER A 34 10.84 7.83 4.38
CA SER A 34 10.03 7.85 3.16
C SER A 34 10.25 6.60 2.31
N TYR A 35 11.51 6.22 2.08
CA TYR A 35 11.84 5.02 1.31
C TYR A 35 11.30 3.74 1.96
N LEU A 36 11.55 3.55 3.26
CA LEU A 36 11.12 2.38 4.01
C LEU A 36 9.59 2.27 4.02
N SER A 37 8.88 3.39 4.19
CA SER A 37 7.42 3.42 4.21
C SER A 37 6.80 3.07 2.86
N LEU A 38 7.34 3.61 1.77
CA LEU A 38 6.88 3.29 0.41
C LEU A 38 7.19 1.82 0.05
N LEU A 39 8.36 1.32 0.43
CA LEU A 39 8.71 -0.09 0.24
C LEU A 39 7.81 -1.03 1.06
N ALA A 40 7.46 -0.65 2.28
CA ALA A 40 6.50 -1.41 3.09
C ALA A 40 5.12 -1.45 2.42
N CYS A 41 4.63 -0.34 1.86
CA CYS A 41 3.39 -0.31 1.09
C CYS A 41 3.47 -1.24 -0.13
N GLU A 42 4.57 -1.18 -0.88
CA GLU A 42 4.81 -2.04 -2.05
C GLU A 42 4.72 -3.52 -1.67
N ILE A 43 5.47 -3.95 -0.65
CA ILE A 43 5.54 -5.36 -0.26
C ILE A 43 4.20 -5.83 0.30
N ALA A 44 3.53 -5.02 1.12
CA ALA A 44 2.22 -5.34 1.68
C ALA A 44 1.16 -5.53 0.58
N MET A 45 1.08 -4.60 -0.38
CA MET A 45 0.14 -4.72 -1.50
C MET A 45 0.46 -5.93 -2.38
N LYS A 46 1.74 -6.22 -2.65
CA LYS A 46 2.13 -7.41 -3.41
C LYS A 46 1.78 -8.71 -2.69
N ALA A 47 1.98 -8.77 -1.36
CA ALA A 47 1.60 -9.91 -0.54
C ALA A 47 0.08 -10.13 -0.55
N LEU A 48 -0.71 -9.04 -0.46
CA LEU A 48 -2.17 -9.12 -0.52
C LEU A 48 -2.69 -9.52 -1.89
N LEU A 49 -2.08 -9.03 -2.97
CA LEU A 49 -2.42 -9.45 -4.34
C LEU A 49 -2.13 -10.94 -4.54
N GLU A 50 -0.95 -11.42 -4.11
CA GLU A 50 -0.60 -12.85 -4.16
C GLU A 50 -1.60 -13.67 -3.34
N ARG A 51 -1.94 -13.19 -2.14
CA ARG A 51 -2.94 -13.81 -1.26
C ARG A 51 -4.33 -13.87 -1.87
N ALA A 52 -4.74 -12.83 -2.59
CA ALA A 52 -6.02 -12.76 -3.31
C ALA A 52 -6.09 -13.71 -4.52
N GLY A 53 -4.94 -14.25 -4.95
CA GLY A 53 -4.83 -15.20 -6.06
C GLY A 53 -4.19 -14.64 -7.33
N PHE A 54 -3.65 -13.42 -7.31
CA PHE A 54 -2.91 -12.90 -8.46
C PHE A 54 -1.64 -13.72 -8.71
N PRO A 55 -1.35 -14.10 -9.97
CA PRO A 55 -0.11 -14.80 -10.28
C PRO A 55 1.13 -13.94 -9.99
N PRO A 56 2.19 -14.47 -9.34
CA PRO A 56 3.39 -13.70 -9.00
C PRO A 56 4.07 -13.00 -10.17
N GLU A 57 4.00 -13.57 -11.39
CA GLU A 57 4.51 -12.94 -12.60
C GLU A 57 3.73 -11.68 -13.01
N THR A 58 2.42 -11.65 -12.76
CA THR A 58 1.57 -10.47 -12.99
C THR A 58 1.92 -9.37 -12.00
N ILE A 59 2.09 -9.74 -10.73
CA ILE A 59 2.49 -8.83 -9.65
C ILE A 59 3.89 -8.24 -9.96
N ARG A 60 4.84 -9.08 -10.38
CA ARG A 60 6.21 -8.66 -10.73
C ARG A 60 6.24 -7.65 -11.87
N LYS A 61 5.34 -7.76 -12.85
CA LYS A 61 5.22 -6.80 -13.97
C LYS A 61 4.83 -5.40 -13.52
N ARG A 62 4.24 -5.23 -12.32
CA ARG A 62 3.95 -3.90 -11.75
C ARG A 62 5.21 -3.22 -11.20
N SER A 63 6.32 -3.95 -11.05
CA SER A 63 7.59 -3.42 -10.54
C SER A 63 7.35 -2.65 -9.23
N HIS A 64 7.80 -1.40 -9.15
CA HIS A 64 7.65 -0.51 -7.99
C HIS A 64 6.47 0.46 -8.12
N ASN A 65 5.59 0.28 -9.13
CA ASN A 65 4.53 1.24 -9.41
C ASN A 65 3.37 1.07 -8.39
N LEU A 66 3.40 1.89 -7.35
CA LEU A 66 2.40 1.89 -6.27
C LEU A 66 0.99 2.17 -6.76
N SER A 67 0.82 3.04 -7.76
CA SER A 67 -0.49 3.37 -8.33
C SER A 67 -1.11 2.16 -9.06
N LEU A 68 -0.31 1.42 -9.84
CA LEU A 68 -0.79 0.21 -10.50
C LEU A 68 -1.07 -0.92 -9.51
N LEU A 69 -0.23 -1.07 -8.47
CA LEU A 69 -0.48 -2.03 -7.40
C LEU A 69 -1.77 -1.71 -6.65
N LEU A 70 -1.99 -0.43 -6.30
CA LEU A 70 -3.23 0.02 -5.67
C LEU A 70 -4.43 -0.22 -6.58
N LYS A 71 -4.30 -0.02 -7.90
CA LYS A 71 -5.36 -0.30 -8.86
C LYS A 71 -5.74 -1.77 -8.85
N ASP A 72 -4.79 -2.67 -9.08
CA ASP A 72 -5.05 -4.12 -9.06
C ASP A 72 -5.64 -4.56 -7.71
N PHE A 73 -5.17 -3.95 -6.62
CA PHE A 73 -5.66 -4.22 -5.27
C PHE A 73 -7.11 -3.78 -5.06
N CYS A 74 -7.48 -2.60 -5.56
CA CYS A 74 -8.86 -2.12 -5.54
C CYS A 74 -9.79 -2.98 -6.42
N ASP A 75 -9.23 -3.70 -7.39
CA ASP A 75 -9.96 -4.68 -8.17
C ASP A 75 -10.22 -5.98 -7.41
N CYS A 76 -9.58 -6.25 -6.26
CA CYS A 76 -9.94 -7.37 -5.38
C CYS A 76 -11.27 -7.16 -4.67
N GLU A 77 -11.81 -8.24 -4.09
CA GLU A 77 -13.00 -8.24 -3.25
C GLU A 77 -12.67 -8.64 -1.81
N VAL A 78 -13.45 -8.10 -0.87
CA VAL A 78 -13.46 -8.46 0.55
C VAL A 78 -14.91 -8.63 1.04
N PRO A 79 -15.14 -9.43 2.09
CA PRO A 79 -16.47 -9.59 2.67
C PRO A 79 -16.90 -8.30 3.40
N PHE A 80 -18.18 -7.98 3.28
CA PHE A 80 -18.86 -6.90 3.96
C PHE A 80 -20.23 -7.38 4.43
N VAL A 81 -20.53 -7.23 5.72
CA VAL A 81 -21.75 -7.77 6.31
C VAL A 81 -22.83 -6.69 6.38
N ILE A 82 -24.00 -6.95 5.78
CA ILE A 82 -25.20 -6.12 5.86
C ILE A 82 -26.32 -7.01 6.40
N HIS A 83 -26.94 -6.63 7.52
CA HIS A 83 -28.05 -7.40 8.13
C HIS A 83 -27.76 -8.91 8.27
N GLU A 84 -26.56 -9.27 8.72
CA GLU A 84 -26.09 -10.66 8.89
C GLU A 84 -25.80 -11.43 7.59
N GLU A 85 -26.04 -10.83 6.42
CA GLU A 85 -25.66 -11.38 5.12
C GLU A 85 -24.27 -10.90 4.70
N THR A 86 -23.43 -11.83 4.23
CA THR A 86 -22.11 -11.49 3.70
C THR A 86 -22.20 -11.17 2.22
N HIS A 87 -21.87 -9.93 1.88
CA HIS A 87 -21.70 -9.47 0.51
C HIS A 87 -20.21 -9.33 0.19
N TRP A 88 -19.86 -9.52 -1.07
CA TRP A 88 -18.51 -9.27 -1.55
C TRP A 88 -18.46 -7.90 -2.21
N VAL A 89 -17.58 -7.04 -1.71
CA VAL A 89 -17.43 -5.67 -2.20
C VAL A 89 -16.00 -5.43 -2.63
N ARG A 90 -15.80 -4.46 -3.53
CA ARG A 90 -14.46 -4.08 -3.98
C ARG A 90 -13.66 -3.50 -2.81
N ALA A 91 -12.38 -3.86 -2.74
CA ALA A 91 -11.40 -3.38 -1.76
C ALA A 91 -10.98 -1.90 -1.98
N THR A 92 -11.92 -1.06 -2.42
CA THR A 92 -11.69 0.37 -2.74
C THR A 92 -11.68 1.25 -1.49
N ASP A 93 -12.20 0.76 -0.37
CA ASP A 93 -12.32 1.50 0.89
C ASP A 93 -10.94 1.94 1.44
N ILE A 94 -9.88 1.16 1.17
CA ILE A 94 -8.50 1.51 1.52
C ILE A 94 -8.13 2.91 1.02
N ARG A 95 -8.59 3.30 -0.18
CA ARG A 95 -8.23 4.57 -0.81
C ARG A 95 -8.74 5.76 -0.01
N GLY A 96 -9.86 5.58 0.68
CA GLY A 96 -10.54 6.60 1.47
C GLY A 96 -10.06 6.67 2.92
N LYS A 97 -9.16 5.78 3.36
CA LYS A 97 -8.67 5.81 4.74
C LYS A 97 -7.88 7.10 4.97
N PRO A 98 -8.26 7.91 5.99
CA PRO A 98 -7.71 9.24 6.20
C PRO A 98 -6.31 9.16 6.82
N ILE A 99 -5.43 10.07 6.42
CA ILE A 99 -4.09 10.27 7.00
C ILE A 99 -4.12 11.57 7.80
N GLN A 100 -3.61 11.54 9.02
CA GLN A 100 -3.64 12.69 9.94
C GLN A 100 -2.25 13.24 10.27
N SER A 101 -1.18 12.50 9.97
CA SER A 101 0.19 12.85 10.30
C SER A 101 0.76 13.87 9.31
N GLY A 102 0.87 15.13 9.74
CA GLY A 102 1.57 16.20 9.04
C GLY A 102 0.86 16.80 7.83
N THR A 103 -0.22 16.19 7.33
CA THR A 103 -1.09 16.74 6.29
C THR A 103 -2.45 16.06 6.27
N SER A 104 -3.47 16.74 5.74
CA SER A 104 -4.77 16.13 5.46
C SER A 104 -4.72 15.43 4.11
N GLY A 105 -4.94 14.13 4.10
CA GLY A 105 -5.02 13.36 2.87
C GLY A 105 -5.59 11.97 3.09
N THR A 106 -5.55 11.14 2.05
CA THR A 106 -5.94 9.72 2.15
C THR A 106 -4.84 8.81 1.63
N VAL A 107 -4.89 7.52 2.02
CA VAL A 107 -3.98 6.49 1.50
C VAL A 107 -3.93 6.49 -0.03
N GLY A 108 -5.07 6.62 -0.69
CA GLY A 108 -5.13 6.69 -2.15
C GLY A 108 -4.35 7.88 -2.72
N GLN A 109 -4.47 9.07 -2.10
CA GLN A 109 -3.76 10.26 -2.56
C GLN A 109 -2.24 10.12 -2.41
N VAL A 110 -1.77 9.46 -1.35
CA VAL A 110 -0.33 9.21 -1.11
C VAL A 110 0.22 8.19 -2.11
N LEU A 111 -0.44 7.05 -2.28
CA LEU A 111 0.03 5.99 -3.18
C LEU A 111 -0.07 6.38 -4.67
N GLU A 112 -0.93 7.33 -5.01
CA GLU A 112 -1.03 7.92 -6.35
C GLU A 112 -0.25 9.25 -6.48
N GLY A 113 0.59 9.58 -5.50
CA GLY A 113 1.28 10.86 -5.39
C GLY A 113 2.08 11.25 -6.63
N GLU A 114 2.68 10.28 -7.34
CA GLU A 114 3.45 10.56 -8.57
C GLU A 114 2.61 11.28 -9.63
N SER A 115 1.32 10.93 -9.76
CA SER A 115 0.39 11.60 -10.69
C SER A 115 0.07 13.04 -10.29
N ARG A 116 0.38 13.41 -9.05
CA ARG A 116 0.14 14.72 -8.43
C ARG A 116 1.45 15.52 -8.27
N GLY A 117 2.53 15.09 -8.92
CA GLY A 117 3.82 15.77 -8.91
C GLY A 117 4.78 15.31 -7.80
N ALA A 118 4.48 14.23 -7.09
CA ALA A 118 5.44 13.63 -6.18
C ALA A 118 6.60 12.96 -6.94
N SER A 119 7.75 12.86 -6.27
CA SER A 119 8.96 12.23 -6.78
C SER A 119 8.75 10.74 -7.05
N LYS A 120 9.36 10.27 -8.14
CA LYS A 120 9.25 8.88 -8.62
C LYS A 120 9.95 7.90 -7.67
N TYR A 121 9.19 6.95 -7.17
CA TYR A 121 9.69 5.85 -6.36
C TYR A 121 10.19 4.70 -7.27
N PRO A 122 11.30 4.02 -6.93
CA PRO A 122 12.16 4.23 -5.75
C PRO A 122 13.31 5.21 -5.97
N ASN A 123 13.71 5.46 -7.22
CA ASN A 123 15.03 6.04 -7.51
C ASN A 123 15.18 7.50 -7.07
N GLN A 124 14.17 8.35 -7.27
CA GLN A 124 14.27 9.76 -6.86
C GLN A 124 14.21 9.90 -5.35
N ILE A 125 13.50 8.99 -4.67
CA ILE A 125 13.49 8.94 -3.21
C ILE A 125 14.86 8.49 -2.69
N ARG A 126 15.49 7.46 -3.28
CA ARG A 126 16.73 6.87 -2.76
C ARG A 126 18.00 7.68 -3.09
N TYR A 127 18.06 8.29 -4.26
CA TYR A 127 19.29 8.93 -4.77
C TYR A 127 19.12 10.42 -5.06
N GLY A 128 17.91 10.95 -4.92
CA GLY A 128 17.67 12.38 -5.07
C GLY A 128 18.34 13.16 -3.95
N THR A 129 19.03 14.25 -4.29
CA THR A 129 19.55 15.23 -3.32
C THR A 129 18.44 16.11 -2.73
N GLN A 130 17.23 16.00 -3.29
CA GLN A 130 15.99 16.62 -2.87
C GLN A 130 14.84 15.84 -3.53
N TYR A 131 13.72 15.70 -2.83
CA TYR A 131 12.52 15.07 -3.37
C TYR A 131 11.28 15.84 -2.92
N SER A 132 10.24 15.84 -3.77
CA SER A 132 8.94 16.41 -3.47
C SER A 132 8.00 15.25 -3.19
N HIS A 133 7.58 15.06 -1.95
CA HIS A 133 6.58 14.05 -1.60
C HIS A 133 5.79 14.51 -0.39
N PHE A 134 4.77 13.73 -0.03
CA PHE A 134 4.11 13.85 1.27
C PHE A 134 5.13 13.77 2.43
N PRO A 135 4.87 14.44 3.57
CA PRO A 135 5.73 14.38 4.74
C PRO A 135 6.05 12.94 5.17
N PRO A 136 7.24 12.66 5.72
CA PRO A 136 7.62 11.30 6.13
C PRO A 136 6.62 10.66 7.11
N GLY A 137 6.05 11.45 8.02
CA GLY A 137 5.00 10.98 8.93
C GLY A 137 3.73 10.50 8.21
N ALA A 138 3.31 11.18 7.14
CA ALA A 138 2.17 10.79 6.32
C ALA A 138 2.44 9.48 5.56
N LEU A 139 3.67 9.31 5.05
CA LEU A 139 4.09 8.09 4.36
C LEU A 139 4.12 6.89 5.32
N LEU A 140 4.68 7.08 6.51
CA LEU A 140 4.70 6.06 7.55
C LEU A 140 3.29 5.66 7.98
N GLU A 141 2.40 6.63 8.19
CA GLU A 141 1.00 6.35 8.53
C GLU A 141 0.28 5.61 7.40
N THR A 142 0.54 5.97 6.13
CA THR A 142 0.02 5.25 4.96
C THR A 142 0.41 3.77 5.02
N ALA A 143 1.69 3.49 5.27
CA ALA A 143 2.19 2.12 5.37
C ALA A 143 1.53 1.34 6.52
N LYS A 144 1.39 1.97 7.69
CA LYS A 144 0.66 1.39 8.83
C LYS A 144 -0.78 1.05 8.44
N GLN A 145 -1.49 1.96 7.78
CA GLN A 145 -2.88 1.73 7.37
C GLN A 145 -3.03 0.60 6.35
N VAL A 146 -2.15 0.52 5.35
CA VAL A 146 -2.13 -0.57 4.36
C VAL A 146 -1.91 -1.92 5.05
N ILE A 147 -0.96 -2.00 5.99
CA ILE A 147 -0.68 -3.24 6.74
C ILE A 147 -1.85 -3.60 7.65
N THR A 148 -2.39 -2.64 8.42
CA THR A 148 -3.55 -2.88 9.30
C THR A 148 -4.75 -3.37 8.51
N TRP A 149 -5.05 -2.74 7.37
CA TRP A 149 -6.11 -3.21 6.47
C TRP A 149 -5.78 -4.61 5.96
N GLY A 150 -4.52 -4.85 5.56
CA GLY A 150 -4.04 -6.13 5.09
C GLY A 150 -4.33 -7.27 6.06
N HIS A 151 -4.07 -7.06 7.36
CA HIS A 151 -4.39 -8.02 8.41
C HIS A 151 -5.87 -8.27 8.59
N GLN A 152 -6.70 -7.22 8.51
CA GLN A 152 -8.16 -7.34 8.65
C GLN A 152 -8.76 -8.25 7.57
N HIS A 153 -8.18 -8.25 6.38
CA HIS A 153 -8.71 -8.96 5.22
C HIS A 153 -7.83 -10.10 4.70
N TRP A 154 -6.74 -10.43 5.39
CA TRP A 154 -5.74 -11.38 4.90
C TRP A 154 -6.34 -12.73 4.48
N ASP A 155 -7.25 -13.26 5.30
CA ASP A 155 -7.85 -14.58 5.06
C ASP A 155 -9.09 -14.55 4.18
N SER A 156 -9.57 -13.36 3.83
CA SER A 156 -10.83 -13.18 3.13
C SER A 156 -10.74 -12.34 1.85
N ILE A 157 -9.57 -11.80 1.49
CA ILE A 157 -9.38 -11.12 0.21
C ILE A 157 -9.34 -12.12 -0.95
N ARG A 158 -9.97 -11.77 -2.08
CA ARG A 158 -9.95 -12.59 -3.29
C ARG A 158 -9.97 -11.75 -4.57
N MET A 159 -9.52 -12.34 -5.68
CA MET A 159 -9.83 -11.80 -7.01
C MET A 159 -11.35 -11.84 -7.26
N VAL A 160 -11.85 -10.87 -8.03
CA VAL A 160 -13.24 -10.87 -8.50
C VAL A 160 -13.50 -12.15 -9.27
N GLN A 161 -14.58 -12.81 -8.90
CA GLN A 161 -15.09 -13.91 -9.71
C GLN A 161 -15.89 -13.30 -10.86
N GLU A 162 -15.39 -13.44 -12.08
CA GLU A 162 -16.23 -13.24 -13.26
C GLU A 162 -17.41 -14.19 -13.13
N HIS A 163 -18.60 -13.64 -12.86
CA HIS A 163 -19.82 -14.40 -13.00
C HIS A 163 -19.91 -14.72 -14.48
N GLY A 164 -19.64 -15.98 -14.84
CA GLY A 164 -19.70 -16.44 -16.21
C GLY A 164 -20.99 -15.94 -16.83
N SER A 165 -20.86 -15.23 -17.96
CA SER A 165 -21.98 -14.93 -18.84
C SER A 165 -22.58 -16.26 -19.30
N SER A 166 -23.51 -16.82 -18.53
CA SER A 166 -24.45 -17.81 -19.00
C SER A 166 -25.44 -17.10 -19.91
N ASN A 167 -25.00 -16.79 -21.13
CA ASN A 167 -25.94 -16.62 -22.23
C ASN A 167 -26.31 -18.04 -22.70
N GLN A 168 -27.49 -18.49 -22.24
CA GLN A 168 -28.33 -19.39 -23.02
C GLN A 168 -28.91 -18.64 -24.22
#